data_AF-A0A434QR73-F1
#
_entry.id   AF-A0A434QR73-F1
#
_cell.length_a   1.000
_cell.length_b   1.000
_cell.length_c   1.000
_cell.angle_alpha   90.00
_cell.angle_beta   90.00
_cell.angle_gamma   90.00
#
_symmetry.space_group_name_H-M   'P 1'
#
loop_
_entity.id
_entity.type
_entity.pdbx_description
1 polymer ?
#
loop_
_entity_poly.entity_id
_entity_poly.type
_entity_poly.pdbx_seq_one_letter_code
_entity_poly.pdbx_strand_id
1 'polypeptide(L)'
;HHSASMAAMVGGGLRVRPGEVSLAHHGVLFLDEFPEFTPQTLDALRQPLETGDCVIARANHRVTYPARIQLVAAMNPCRCGMSGEPGYRCLRGERCRTEYQARISGPLLDRIDLRIEVPAVSASDLIRPDKAETSAAVAQRVARA
;
A
#
# COMPACT_ATOMS: atom_id res chain seq x y z
N HIS A 1 -4.68 9.16 2.92
CA HIS A 1 -6.14 9.00 2.71
C HIS A 1 -6.38 8.51 1.29
N HIS A 2 -7.23 7.49 1.09
CA HIS A 2 -7.56 6.92 -0.23
C HIS A 2 -8.25 7.89 -1.20
N SER A 3 -8.69 9.06 -0.70
CA SER A 3 -9.17 10.18 -1.51
C SER A 3 -8.04 10.94 -2.24
N ALA A 4 -6.76 10.60 -2.00
CA ALA A 4 -5.65 11.23 -2.69
C ALA A 4 -5.75 10.98 -4.19
N SER A 5 -5.80 12.08 -4.95
CA SER A 5 -5.81 12.02 -6.40
C SER A 5 -4.44 11.59 -6.95
N MET A 6 -4.40 11.19 -8.22
CA MET A 6 -3.13 10.92 -8.91
C MET A 6 -2.16 12.11 -8.79
N ALA A 7 -2.66 13.36 -8.96
CA ALA A 7 -1.82 14.55 -8.81
C ALA A 7 -1.30 14.77 -7.39
N ALA A 8 -2.03 14.33 -6.35
CA ALA A 8 -1.53 14.35 -4.98
C ALA A 8 -0.47 13.26 -4.75
N MET A 9 -0.67 12.07 -5.32
CA MET A 9 0.21 10.92 -5.12
C MET A 9 1.56 11.07 -5.83
N VAL A 10 1.55 11.34 -7.14
CA VAL A 10 2.77 11.42 -7.96
C VAL A 10 3.22 12.87 -8.22
N GLY A 11 2.38 13.85 -7.91
CA GLY A 11 2.65 15.26 -8.15
C GLY A 11 1.99 15.78 -9.41
N GLY A 12 1.95 17.10 -9.55
CA GLY A 12 1.29 17.79 -10.66
C GLY A 12 0.47 18.99 -10.20
N GLY A 13 -0.67 19.24 -10.84
CA GLY A 13 -1.49 20.44 -10.63
C GLY A 13 -1.13 21.60 -11.55
N LEU A 14 -1.73 22.78 -11.31
CA LEU A 14 -1.51 23.99 -12.11
C LEU A 14 -0.05 24.48 -12.01
N ARG A 15 0.53 24.37 -10.81
CA ARG A 15 1.97 24.50 -10.57
C ARG A 15 2.52 23.10 -10.36
N VAL A 16 3.51 22.71 -11.14
CA VAL A 16 4.15 21.38 -10.99
C VAL A 16 4.80 21.33 -9.61
N ARG A 17 4.21 20.53 -8.71
CA ARG A 17 4.68 20.29 -7.35
C ARG A 17 4.93 18.80 -7.15
N PRO A 18 5.86 18.42 -6.26
CA PRO A 18 6.05 17.03 -5.87
C PRO A 18 4.78 16.49 -5.21
N GLY A 19 4.50 15.20 -5.42
CA GLY A 19 3.45 14.47 -4.71
C GLY A 19 3.98 13.68 -3.52
N GLU A 20 3.09 12.97 -2.83
CA GLU A 20 3.40 12.12 -1.65
C GLU A 20 4.57 11.16 -1.91
N VAL A 21 4.65 10.56 -3.10
CA VAL A 21 5.73 9.61 -3.44
C VAL A 21 7.12 10.25 -3.41
N SER A 22 7.21 11.53 -3.82
CA SER A 22 8.47 12.26 -3.82
C SER A 22 8.76 12.90 -2.46
N LEU A 23 7.71 13.30 -1.72
CA LEU A 23 7.86 13.78 -0.35
C LEU A 23 8.35 12.67 0.59
N ALA A 24 8.01 11.41 0.30
CA ALA A 24 8.48 10.24 1.02
C ALA A 24 9.86 9.73 0.57
N HIS A 25 10.59 10.46 -0.28
CA HIS A 25 11.90 10.02 -0.77
C HIS A 25 12.88 9.68 0.38
N HIS A 26 13.54 8.53 0.27
CA HIS A 26 14.36 7.89 1.31
C HIS A 26 13.60 7.51 2.60
N GLY A 27 12.27 7.50 2.53
CA GLY A 27 11.39 7.11 3.63
C GLY A 27 10.37 6.05 3.21
N VAL A 28 9.28 6.02 3.96
CA VAL A 28 8.18 5.06 3.79
C VAL A 28 6.95 5.78 3.26
N LEU A 29 6.38 5.27 2.17
CA LEU A 29 5.03 5.65 1.73
C LEU A 29 4.05 4.60 2.25
N PHE A 30 3.22 4.97 3.21
CA PHE A 30 2.20 4.10 3.77
C PHE A 30 0.82 4.36 3.13
N LEU A 31 0.22 3.31 2.56
CA LEU A 31 -1.11 3.37 1.96
C LEU A 31 -2.06 2.41 2.66
N ASP A 32 -2.93 2.97 3.50
CA ASP A 32 -4.04 2.23 4.08
C ASP A 32 -5.22 2.13 3.11
N GLU A 33 -6.00 1.06 3.22
CA GLU A 33 -7.12 0.75 2.34
C GLU A 33 -6.71 0.72 0.86
N PHE A 34 -5.63 0.01 0.54
CA PHE A 34 -4.91 0.10 -0.73
C PHE A 34 -5.79 -0.06 -1.99
N PRO A 35 -6.73 -1.03 -2.09
CA PRO A 35 -7.66 -1.11 -3.22
C PRO A 35 -8.69 0.01 -3.28
N GLU A 36 -8.86 0.86 -2.27
CA GLU A 36 -9.82 1.98 -2.31
C GLU A 36 -9.33 3.14 -3.18
N PHE A 37 -8.01 3.29 -3.34
CA PHE A 37 -7.44 4.22 -4.32
C PHE A 37 -7.90 3.90 -5.74
N THR A 38 -7.93 4.90 -6.61
CA THR A 38 -8.29 4.67 -8.02
C THR A 38 -7.20 3.83 -8.70
N PRO A 39 -7.55 2.90 -9.60
CA PRO A 39 -6.56 2.08 -10.31
C PRO A 39 -5.49 2.93 -11.00
N GLN A 40 -5.87 4.06 -11.59
CA GLN A 40 -4.93 5.00 -12.21
C GLN A 40 -3.92 5.58 -11.22
N THR A 41 -4.32 5.85 -9.97
CA THR A 41 -3.42 6.38 -8.94
C THR A 41 -2.45 5.29 -8.48
N LEU A 42 -2.93 4.05 -8.32
CA LEU A 42 -2.09 2.91 -7.98
C LEU A 42 -1.09 2.59 -9.10
N ASP A 43 -1.54 2.54 -10.35
CA ASP A 43 -0.69 2.25 -11.51
C ASP A 43 0.39 3.31 -11.75
N ALA A 44 0.15 4.55 -11.30
CA ALA A 44 1.14 5.62 -11.36
C ALA A 44 2.33 5.38 -10.41
N LEU A 45 2.21 4.52 -9.39
CA LEU A 45 3.30 4.15 -8.49
C LEU A 45 4.32 3.20 -9.13
N ARG A 46 3.96 2.50 -10.22
CA ARG A 46 4.85 1.51 -10.85
C ARG A 46 6.19 2.11 -11.26
N GLN A 47 6.17 3.30 -11.87
CA GLN A 47 7.40 3.98 -12.29
C GLN A 47 8.29 4.36 -11.08
N PRO A 48 7.79 5.07 -10.05
CA PRO A 48 8.56 5.33 -8.84
C PRO A 48 9.14 4.08 -8.18
N LEU A 49 8.37 2.99 -8.11
CA LEU A 49 8.84 1.72 -7.53
C LEU A 49 9.96 1.06 -8.36
N GLU A 50 9.99 1.30 -9.67
CA GLU A 50 10.96 0.70 -10.57
C GLU A 50 12.24 1.53 -10.72
N THR A 51 12.10 2.85 -10.90
CA THR A 51 13.25 3.73 -11.20
C THR A 51 13.69 4.56 -10.01
N GLY A 52 12.87 4.66 -8.96
CA GLY A 52 13.13 5.54 -7.83
C GLY A 52 12.96 7.03 -8.16
N ASP A 53 12.28 7.34 -9.26
CA ASP A 53 12.03 8.71 -9.75
C ASP A 53 10.58 8.84 -10.21
N CYS A 54 10.01 10.03 -10.02
CA CYS A 54 8.70 10.40 -10.55
C CYS A 54 8.86 11.46 -11.64
N VAL A 55 8.41 11.16 -12.86
CA VAL A 55 8.49 12.08 -14.00
C VAL A 55 7.11 12.64 -14.30
N ILE A 56 6.98 13.96 -14.26
CA ILE A 56 5.75 14.68 -14.59
C ILE A 56 5.96 15.40 -15.92
N ALA A 57 5.24 14.97 -16.95
CA ALA A 57 5.25 15.57 -18.28
C ALA A 57 3.94 16.33 -18.56
N ARG A 58 4.05 17.61 -18.93
CA ARG A 58 2.96 18.47 -19.41
C ARG A 58 3.39 19.16 -20.70
N ALA A 59 2.42 19.72 -21.43
CA ALA A 59 2.57 20.24 -22.80
C ALA A 59 3.89 20.97 -23.08
N ASN A 60 4.40 21.78 -22.15
CA ASN A 60 5.66 22.52 -22.32
C ASN A 60 6.70 22.29 -21.21
N HIS A 61 6.48 21.38 -20.26
CA HIS A 61 7.37 21.19 -19.10
C HIS A 61 7.50 19.72 -18.72
N ARG A 62 8.73 19.27 -18.53
CA ARG A 62 9.07 17.98 -17.96
C ARG A 62 9.87 18.21 -16.68
N VAL A 63 9.38 17.70 -15.57
CA VAL A 63 10.05 17.79 -14.28
C VAL A 63 10.20 16.38 -13.71
N THR A 64 11.37 16.10 -13.16
CA THR A 64 11.65 14.85 -12.46
C THR A 64 11.86 15.17 -10.98
N TYR A 65 11.18 14.43 -10.11
CA TYR A 65 11.41 14.45 -8.67
C TYR A 65 11.93 13.10 -8.22
N PRO A 66 12.88 13.05 -7.27
CA PRO A 66 13.32 11.78 -6.72
C PRO A 66 12.18 11.13 -5.92
N ALA A 67 12.13 9.80 -5.91
CA ALA A 67 11.02 9.02 -5.34
C ALA A 67 11.46 7.61 -4.89
N ARG A 68 12.72 7.43 -4.46
CA ARG A 68 13.18 6.17 -3.86
C ARG A 68 12.48 5.95 -2.52
N ILE A 69 11.45 5.12 -2.49
CA ILE A 69 10.61 4.87 -1.32
C ILE A 69 10.60 3.39 -0.95
N GLN A 70 10.28 3.10 0.30
CA GLN A 70 9.70 1.81 0.67
C GLN A 70 8.18 1.95 0.68
N LEU A 71 7.48 1.17 -0.14
CA LEU A 71 6.03 1.12 -0.12
C LEU A 71 5.57 0.11 0.94
N VAL A 72 4.71 0.56 1.85
CA VAL A 72 3.99 -0.29 2.80
C VAL A 72 2.50 -0.07 2.57
N ALA A 73 1.74 -1.14 2.35
CA ALA A 73 0.32 -1.03 2.07
C ALA A 73 -0.49 -2.02 2.89
N ALA A 74 -1.68 -1.61 3.31
CA ALA A 74 -2.64 -2.43 4.03
C ALA A 74 -3.98 -2.46 3.28
N MET A 75 -4.68 -3.59 3.34
CA MET A 75 -6.01 -3.71 2.75
C MET A 75 -6.86 -4.76 3.45
N ASN A 76 -8.17 -4.56 3.39
CA ASN A 76 -9.14 -5.55 3.86
C ASN A 76 -9.21 -6.75 2.90
N PRO A 77 -9.71 -7.92 3.35
CA PRO A 77 -9.90 -9.07 2.46
C PRO A 77 -11.06 -8.85 1.46
N CYS A 78 -12.01 -7.97 1.76
CA CYS A 78 -13.13 -7.53 0.91
C CYS A 78 -13.54 -6.11 1.30
N ARG A 79 -14.42 -5.48 0.51
CA ARG A 79 -15.11 -4.23 0.93
C ARG A 79 -15.88 -4.36 2.24
N CYS A 80 -16.29 -5.57 2.59
CA CYS A 80 -17.03 -5.88 3.80
C CYS A 80 -16.15 -6.05 5.05
N GLY A 81 -14.82 -6.04 4.93
CA GLY A 81 -13.88 -6.33 6.02
C GLY A 81 -13.77 -7.81 6.43
N MET A 82 -14.84 -8.60 6.27
CA MET A 82 -14.98 -9.90 6.95
C MET A 82 -14.88 -11.14 6.03
N SER A 83 -14.41 -11.00 4.79
CA SER A 83 -14.30 -12.15 3.88
C SER A 83 -13.25 -13.14 4.38
N GLY A 84 -13.60 -14.42 4.49
CA GLY A 84 -12.72 -15.49 4.99
C GLY A 84 -12.86 -15.77 6.49
N GLU A 85 -13.64 -14.96 7.21
CA GLU A 85 -13.93 -15.16 8.63
C GLU A 85 -14.80 -16.42 8.87
N PRO A 86 -14.38 -17.34 9.77
CA PRO A 86 -15.17 -18.51 10.11
C PRO A 86 -16.58 -18.13 10.57
N GLY A 87 -17.60 -18.71 9.93
CA GLY A 87 -19.00 -18.45 10.27
C GLY A 87 -19.59 -17.14 9.69
N TYR A 88 -18.79 -16.31 9.01
CA TYR A 88 -19.31 -15.14 8.30
C TYR A 88 -19.48 -15.42 6.80
N ARG A 89 -20.63 -15.00 6.25
CA ARG A 89 -20.88 -15.02 4.80
C ARG A 89 -21.08 -13.60 4.29
N CYS A 90 -20.21 -13.16 3.39
CA CYS A 90 -20.39 -11.87 2.72
C CYS A 90 -21.71 -11.86 1.93
N LEU A 91 -22.54 -10.84 2.16
CA LEU A 91 -23.81 -10.66 1.43
C LEU A 91 -23.63 -10.52 -0.09
N ARG A 92 -22.47 -10.00 -0.52
CA ARG A 92 -22.09 -9.86 -1.94
C ARG A 92 -21.38 -11.11 -2.49
N GLY A 93 -21.21 -12.16 -1.68
CA GLY A 93 -20.56 -13.41 -2.05
C GLY A 93 -19.07 -13.27 -2.39
N GLU A 94 -18.52 -14.31 -3.01
CA GLU A 94 -17.10 -14.39 -3.39
C GLU A 94 -16.67 -13.29 -4.37
N ARG A 95 -17.60 -12.85 -5.24
CA ARG A 95 -17.35 -11.75 -6.20
C ARG A 95 -16.88 -10.48 -5.51
N CYS A 96 -17.36 -10.19 -4.29
CA CYS A 96 -16.95 -9.02 -3.53
C CYS A 96 -15.44 -8.98 -3.27
N ARG A 97 -14.85 -10.14 -2.96
CA ARG A 97 -13.41 -10.25 -2.71
C ARG A 97 -12.64 -10.08 -4.02
N THR A 98 -13.04 -10.84 -5.05
CA THR A 98 -12.36 -10.83 -6.35
C THR A 98 -12.39 -9.44 -6.98
N GLU A 99 -13.54 -8.77 -7.03
CA GLU A 99 -13.67 -7.42 -7.58
C GLU A 99 -12.91 -6.37 -6.77
N TYR A 100 -12.87 -6.51 -5.44
CA TYR A 100 -12.14 -5.59 -4.57
C TYR A 100 -10.63 -5.69 -4.82
N GLN A 101 -10.09 -6.90 -4.82
CA GLN A 101 -8.66 -7.13 -5.04
C GLN A 101 -8.24 -6.83 -6.48
N ALA A 102 -9.12 -7.05 -7.46
CA ALA A 102 -8.88 -6.75 -8.87
C ALA A 102 -8.65 -5.25 -9.18
N ARG A 103 -8.89 -4.35 -8.22
CA ARG A 103 -8.52 -2.93 -8.37
C ARG A 103 -7.01 -2.70 -8.36
N ILE A 104 -6.23 -3.66 -7.84
CA ILE A 104 -4.78 -3.64 -7.90
C ILE A 104 -4.35 -4.42 -9.14
N SER A 105 -3.60 -3.78 -10.03
CA SER A 105 -3.13 -4.42 -11.25
C SER A 105 -2.05 -5.47 -10.95
N GLY A 106 -2.04 -6.55 -11.73
CA GLY A 106 -0.96 -7.57 -11.68
C GLY A 106 0.44 -6.95 -11.80
N PRO A 107 0.70 -6.08 -12.80
CA PRO A 107 2.00 -5.41 -12.94
C PRO A 107 2.43 -4.57 -11.72
N LEU A 108 1.50 -4.03 -10.93
CA LEU A 108 1.83 -3.36 -9.68
C LEU A 108 2.14 -4.36 -8.57
N LEU A 109 1.36 -5.45 -8.47
CA LEU A 109 1.63 -6.54 -7.52
C LEU A 109 2.99 -7.19 -7.76
N ASP A 110 3.45 -7.27 -9.01
CA ASP A 110 4.78 -7.78 -9.37
C ASP A 110 5.93 -6.89 -8.85
N ARG A 111 5.63 -5.71 -8.33
CA ARG A 111 6.58 -4.80 -7.67
C ARG A 111 6.50 -4.87 -6.13
N ILE A 112 5.70 -5.78 -5.59
CA ILE A 112 5.56 -5.99 -4.14
C ILE A 112 6.27 -7.29 -3.78
N ASP A 113 7.43 -7.17 -3.14
CA ASP A 113 8.26 -8.31 -2.77
C ASP A 113 7.60 -9.20 -1.71
N LEU A 114 6.88 -8.60 -0.77
CA LEU A 114 6.29 -9.29 0.37
C LEU A 114 4.79 -9.04 0.45
N ARG A 115 4.03 -10.14 0.49
CA ARG A 115 2.59 -10.14 0.75
C ARG A 115 2.32 -11.07 1.91
N ILE A 116 1.75 -10.51 2.97
CA ILE A 116 1.47 -11.21 4.21
C ILE A 116 -0.03 -11.15 4.43
N GLU A 117 -0.66 -12.32 4.55
CA GLU A 117 -2.03 -12.41 5.01
C GLU A 117 -2.04 -12.33 6.54
N VAL A 118 -2.74 -11.34 7.07
CA VAL A 118 -2.88 -11.14 8.52
C VAL A 118 -4.27 -11.64 8.93
N PRO A 119 -4.38 -12.83 9.55
CA PRO A 119 -5.68 -13.32 10.00
C PRO A 119 -6.19 -12.45 11.14
N ALA A 120 -7.51 -12.40 11.31
CA ALA A 120 -8.08 -11.78 12.48
C ALA A 120 -7.61 -12.50 13.75
N VAL A 121 -7.26 -11.69 14.75
CA VAL A 121 -6.83 -12.20 16.05
C VAL A 121 -8.08 -12.45 16.89
N SER A 122 -8.21 -13.65 17.46
CA SER A 122 -9.34 -13.93 18.35
C SER A 122 -9.20 -13.15 19.66
N ALA A 123 -10.31 -12.83 20.32
CA ALA A 123 -10.28 -12.19 21.64
C ALA A 123 -9.49 -13.03 22.67
N SER A 124 -9.53 -14.35 22.55
CA SER A 124 -8.72 -15.28 23.36
C SER A 124 -7.22 -15.18 23.09
N ASP A 125 -6.80 -14.91 21.85
CA ASP A 125 -5.37 -14.75 21.52
C ASP A 125 -4.83 -13.40 21.99
N LEU A 126 -5.68 -12.36 22.07
CA LEU A 126 -5.31 -11.05 22.63
C LEU A 126 -5.11 -11.09 24.16
N ILE A 127 -5.80 -11.99 24.85
CA ILE A 127 -5.77 -12.12 26.32
C ILE A 127 -4.68 -13.11 26.78
N ARG A 128 -4.16 -13.94 25.87
CA ARG A 128 -3.10 -14.90 26.19
C ARG A 128 -1.81 -14.16 26.55
N PRO A 129 -1.23 -14.40 27.73
CA PRO A 129 0.06 -13.83 28.11
C PRO A 129 1.18 -14.68 27.48
N ASP A 130 1.20 -14.78 26.16
CA ASP A 130 2.38 -15.33 25.50
C ASP A 130 3.52 -14.31 25.63
N LYS A 131 4.71 -14.79 26.04
CA LYS A 131 5.91 -13.96 26.12
C LYS A 131 6.28 -13.49 24.71
N ALA A 132 5.79 -12.33 24.32
CA ALA A 132 6.27 -11.65 23.13
C ALA A 132 7.79 -11.42 23.27
N GLU A 133 8.54 -11.61 22.18
CA GLU A 133 9.95 -11.22 22.15
C GLU A 133 10.06 -9.72 22.45
N THR A 134 11.03 -9.35 23.27
CA THR A 134 11.27 -7.93 23.57
C THR A 134 11.81 -7.23 22.32
N SER A 135 11.48 -5.95 22.16
CA SER A 135 12.02 -5.13 21.06
C SER A 135 13.55 -5.13 21.02
N ALA A 136 14.21 -5.27 22.18
CA ALA A 136 15.67 -5.38 22.27
C ALA A 136 16.21 -6.66 21.62
N ALA A 137 15.54 -7.80 21.81
CA ALA A 137 15.91 -9.07 21.18
C ALA A 137 15.72 -9.01 19.65
N VAL A 138 14.60 -8.42 19.20
CA VAL A 138 14.31 -8.25 17.76
C VAL A 138 15.35 -7.31 17.11
N ALA A 139 15.68 -6.19 17.75
CA ALA A 139 16.65 -5.22 17.23
C ALA A 139 18.05 -5.83 17.02
N GLN A 140 18.52 -6.69 17.93
CA GLN A 140 19.80 -7.39 17.75
C GLN A 140 19.82 -8.30 16.53
N ARG A 141 18.68 -8.91 16.17
CA ARG A 141 18.56 -9.79 15.00
C ARG A 141 18.52 -8.96 13.70
N VAL A 142 17.78 -7.86 13.70
CA VAL A 142 17.71 -6.93 12.55
C VAL A 142 19.08 -6.31 12.26
N ALA A 143 19.84 -5.92 13.28
CA ALA A 143 21.17 -5.34 13.08
C ALA A 143 22.24 -6.32 12.53
N ARG A 144 21.97 -7.62 12.52
CA ARG A 144 22.86 -8.66 11.99
C ARG A 144 22.51 -9.10 10.56
N ALA A 145 21.35 -8.68 10.05
CA ALA A 145 20.87 -8.96 8.71
C ALA A 145 21.40 -7.91 7.72
#